data_AF-A0A9Q1EXZ1-F1
#
_entry.id   AF-A0A9Q1EXZ1-F1
#
_cell.length_a   1.000
_cell.length_b   1.000
_cell.length_c   1.000
_cell.angle_alpha   90.00
_cell.angle_beta   90.00
_cell.angle_gamma   90.00
#
_symmetry.space_group_name_H-M   'P 1'
#
loop_
_entity.id
_entity.type
_entity.pdbx_description
1 polymer ?
#
loop_
_entity_poly.entity_id
_entity_poly.type
_entity_poly.pdbx_seq_one_letter_code
_entity_poly.pdbx_strand_id
1 'polypeptide(L)'
;MGRCRRGRMDRGNSLPSILEQKIYPYETLIVTHRGRNKLPPGVDRTRLERHLDPEVFQQLFGMSIVEFDRLSLWKRNNLKKKVSLF
;
A
#
# COMPACT_ATOMS: atom_id res chain seq x y z
N MET A 1 4.90 33.44 -7.14
CA MET A 1 5.04 31.99 -6.94
C MET A 1 4.85 31.69 -5.45
N GLY A 2 3.62 31.38 -5.05
CA GLY A 2 3.23 31.29 -3.64
C GLY A 2 3.05 29.85 -3.18
N ARG A 3 3.94 29.43 -2.28
CA ARG A 3 3.70 28.63 -1.06
C ARG A 3 2.97 27.27 -1.18
N CYS A 4 3.77 26.26 -0.85
CA CYS A 4 3.44 25.03 -0.13
C CYS A 4 2.25 25.16 0.83
N ARG A 5 1.36 24.15 0.76
CA ARG A 5 0.63 23.45 1.85
C ARG A 5 -0.70 22.95 1.31
N ARG A 6 -0.68 21.75 0.71
CA ARG A 6 -1.92 21.00 0.44
C ARG A 6 -2.56 20.68 1.79
N GLY A 7 -3.76 21.22 1.97
CA GLY A 7 -4.41 21.35 3.26
C GLY A 7 -4.83 20.03 3.90
N ARG A 8 -4.77 20.07 5.23
CA ARG A 8 -5.66 19.46 6.23
C ARG A 8 -6.29 18.11 5.89
N MET A 9 -5.83 17.08 6.60
CA MET A 9 -6.61 15.86 6.83
C MET A 9 -7.25 15.95 8.23
N ASP A 10 -8.36 16.69 8.34
CA ASP A 10 -9.29 16.62 9.48
C ASP A 10 -10.49 15.78 9.05
N ARG A 11 -10.39 14.45 9.16
CA ARG A 11 -11.57 13.56 9.32
C ARG A 11 -11.14 12.34 10.11
N GLY A 12 -11.48 12.34 11.40
CA GLY A 12 -11.57 11.11 12.16
C GLY A 12 -12.47 10.12 11.42
N ASN A 13 -11.93 8.93 11.16
CA ASN A 13 -12.72 7.76 10.86
C ASN A 13 -12.07 6.57 11.58
N SER A 14 -12.48 6.39 12.83
CA SER A 14 -12.11 5.28 13.70
C SER A 14 -12.61 3.96 13.11
N LEU A 15 -11.68 3.18 12.56
CA LEU A 15 -11.49 1.71 12.58
C LEU A 15 -12.70 0.75 12.31
N PRO A 16 -12.44 -0.40 11.67
CA PRO A 16 -11.99 -1.53 12.47
C PRO A 16 -10.66 -2.12 11.97
N SER A 17 -9.80 -2.42 12.94
CA SER A 17 -8.85 -3.52 12.84
C SER A 17 -9.59 -4.74 12.30
N ILE A 18 -9.21 -5.24 11.13
CA ILE A 18 -9.63 -6.60 10.73
C ILE A 18 -8.47 -7.58 10.72
N LEU A 19 -7.24 -7.08 10.65
CA LEU A 19 -6.01 -7.67 11.16
C LEU A 19 -5.10 -6.47 11.41
N GLU A 20 -4.42 -6.39 12.56
CA GLU A 20 -3.29 -5.47 12.72
C GLU A 20 -2.19 -5.96 11.77
N GLN A 21 -2.31 -5.61 10.48
CA GLN A 21 -1.43 -6.09 9.44
C GLN A 21 -0.07 -5.49 9.70
N LYS A 22 0.87 -6.35 10.08
CA LYS A 22 2.22 -5.93 10.40
C LYS A 22 2.79 -5.18 9.20
N ILE A 23 3.25 -3.96 9.46
CA ILE A 23 3.84 -3.08 8.46
C ILE A 23 5.27 -3.54 8.19
N TYR A 24 5.62 -3.63 6.91
CA TYR A 24 6.93 -4.02 6.44
C TYR A 24 7.46 -3.00 5.43
N PRO A 25 8.79 -2.82 5.36
CA PRO A 25 9.41 -2.02 4.32
C PRO A 25 9.04 -2.55 2.93
N TYR A 26 8.84 -1.63 1.97
CA TYR A 26 8.53 -1.97 0.58
C TYR A 26 9.52 -3.02 0.01
N GLU A 27 10.81 -2.85 0.26
CA GLU A 27 11.88 -3.77 -0.19
C GLU A 27 11.74 -5.21 0.34
N THR A 28 11.05 -5.40 1.45
CA THR A 28 10.74 -6.74 2.00
C THR A 28 9.52 -7.37 1.34
N LEU A 29 8.62 -6.53 0.81
CA LEU A 29 7.36 -6.94 0.19
C LEU A 29 7.47 -7.11 -1.34
N ILE A 30 8.49 -6.55 -1.99
CA ILE A 30 8.67 -6.70 -3.44
C ILE A 30 8.80 -8.18 -3.84
N VAL A 31 8.03 -8.57 -4.85
CA VAL A 31 8.07 -9.88 -5.47
C VAL A 31 8.85 -9.80 -6.78
N THR A 32 10.18 -9.78 -6.69
CA THR A 32 11.04 -9.85 -7.88
C THR A 32 11.29 -11.31 -8.26
N HIS A 33 11.20 -11.63 -9.56
CA HIS A 33 11.36 -12.99 -10.10
C HIS A 33 12.70 -13.68 -9.75
N ARG A 34 13.70 -12.94 -9.26
CA ARG A 34 15.08 -13.44 -9.07
C ARG A 34 15.38 -14.04 -7.70
N GLY A 35 14.51 -13.84 -6.71
CA GLY A 35 14.71 -14.40 -5.40
C GLY A 35 13.39 -14.89 -4.88
N ARG A 36 13.34 -16.13 -4.38
CA ARG A 36 12.30 -16.54 -3.43
C ARG A 36 12.45 -15.66 -2.18
N ASN A 37 12.02 -14.40 -2.25
CA ASN A 37 11.82 -13.57 -1.08
C ASN A 37 10.77 -14.32 -0.27
N LYS A 38 11.23 -14.96 0.80
CA LYS A 38 10.37 -15.54 1.81
C LYS A 38 9.66 -14.34 2.43
N LEU A 39 8.48 -14.02 1.93
CA LEU A 39 7.64 -13.02 2.57
C LEU A 39 7.53 -13.36 4.06
N PRO A 40 7.53 -12.34 4.93
CA PRO A 40 7.41 -12.57 6.36
C PRO A 40 6.19 -13.45 6.71
N PRO A 41 6.27 -14.25 7.78
CA PRO A 41 5.17 -15.11 8.19
C PRO A 41 3.91 -14.26 8.48
N GLY A 42 2.77 -14.65 7.92
CA GLY A 42 1.50 -13.94 8.06
C GLY A 42 1.29 -12.79 7.04
N VAL A 43 2.20 -12.61 6.08
CA VAL A 43 2.01 -11.65 4.98
C VAL A 43 1.31 -12.31 3.80
N ASP A 44 0.17 -11.74 3.41
CA ASP A 44 -0.61 -12.21 2.26
C ASP A 44 -0.02 -11.69 0.95
N ARG A 45 0.47 -12.62 0.09
CA ARG A 45 0.97 -12.33 -1.26
C ARG A 45 -0.01 -11.53 -2.12
N THR A 46 -1.30 -11.81 -1.96
CA THR A 46 -2.35 -11.19 -2.75
C THR A 46 -2.74 -9.81 -2.24
N ARG A 47 -2.24 -9.39 -1.06
CA ARG A 47 -2.60 -8.14 -0.36
C ARG A 47 -1.38 -7.39 0.20
N LEU A 48 -0.22 -7.52 -0.44
CA LEU A 48 1.04 -6.87 -0.03
C LEU A 48 0.89 -5.36 0.18
N GLU A 49 0.02 -4.72 -0.59
CA GLU A 49 -0.24 -3.29 -0.48
C GLU A 49 -0.78 -2.87 0.89
N ARG A 50 -1.41 -3.78 1.63
CA ARG A 50 -1.92 -3.50 2.98
C ARG A 50 -0.90 -3.66 4.10
N HIS A 51 0.26 -4.22 3.77
CA HIS A 51 1.41 -4.35 4.68
C HIS A 51 2.41 -3.19 4.52
N LEU A 52 2.12 -2.23 3.65
CA LEU A 52 2.94 -1.03 3.50
C LEU A 52 2.58 0.00 4.54
N ASP A 53 3.59 0.75 4.97
CA ASP A 53 3.39 1.98 5.73
C ASP A 53 2.48 2.93 4.93
N PRO A 54 1.50 3.61 5.56
CA PRO A 54 0.57 4.49 4.87
C PRO A 54 1.26 5.63 4.09
N GLU A 55 2.38 6.15 4.58
CA GLU A 55 3.14 7.18 3.89
C GLU A 55 3.81 6.61 2.63
N VAL A 56 4.42 5.43 2.75
CA VAL A 56 5.05 4.72 1.62
C VAL A 56 4.00 4.30 0.60
N PHE A 57 2.84 3.81 1.05
CA PHE A 57 1.71 3.48 0.19
C PHE A 57 1.30 4.69 -0.64
N GLN A 58 1.11 5.84 0.00
CA GLN A 58 0.71 7.06 -0.68
C GLN A 58 1.79 7.55 -1.66
N GLN A 59 3.08 7.36 -1.35
CA GLN A 59 4.17 7.67 -2.29
C GLN A 59 4.16 6.74 -3.52
N LEU A 60 3.92 5.45 -3.34
CA LEU A 60 3.93 4.46 -4.41
C LEU A 60 2.69 4.53 -5.30
N PHE A 61 1.51 4.68 -4.71
CA PHE A 61 0.22 4.64 -5.40
C PHE A 61 -0.36 6.02 -5.69
N GLY A 62 0.14 7.07 -5.05
CA GLY A 62 -0.34 8.45 -5.21
C GLY A 62 -1.71 8.71 -4.58
N MET A 63 -2.24 7.78 -3.79
CA MET A 63 -3.56 7.86 -3.16
C MET A 63 -3.58 7.08 -1.83
N SER A 64 -4.61 7.27 -1.00
CA SER A 64 -4.77 6.51 0.23
C SER A 64 -5.30 5.09 -0.05
N ILE A 65 -5.15 4.19 0.93
CA ILE A 65 -5.66 2.81 0.82
C ILE A 65 -7.17 2.75 0.59
N VAL A 66 -7.92 3.70 1.15
CA VAL A 66 -9.37 3.81 0.98
C VAL A 66 -9.73 4.16 -0.47
N GLU A 67 -8.99 5.10 -1.07
CA GLU A 67 -9.17 5.44 -2.48
C GLU A 67 -8.75 4.29 -3.40
N PHE A 68 -7.69 3.57 -3.03
CA PHE A 68 -7.24 2.39 -3.76
C PHE A 68 -8.28 1.27 -3.74
N ASP A 69 -8.93 1.00 -2.61
CA ASP A 69 -9.95 -0.05 -2.49
C ASP A 69 -11.19 0.23 -3.37
N ARG A 70 -11.49 1.52 -3.62
CA ARG A 70 -12.55 1.96 -4.54
C ARG A 70 -12.24 1.73 -6.02
N LEU A 71 -10.97 1.47 -6.38
CA LEU A 71 -10.59 1.21 -7.77
C LEU A 71 -11.05 -0.18 -8.25
N SER A 72 -11.34 -0.26 -9.54
CA SER A 72 -11.61 -1.53 -10.21
C SER A 72 -10.46 -2.53 -10.03
N LEU A 73 -10.76 -3.82 -9.99
CA LEU A 73 -9.77 -4.89 -9.79
C LEU A 73 -8.62 -4.79 -10.82
N TRP A 74 -8.95 -4.52 -12.08
CA TRP A 74 -7.95 -4.35 -13.13
C TRP A 74 -6.98 -3.20 -12.84
N LYS A 75 -7.51 -2.05 -12.39
CA LYS A 75 -6.69 -0.88 -12.06
C LYS A 75 -5.79 -1.15 -10.85
N ARG A 76 -6.33 -1.78 -9.81
CA ARG A 76 -5.54 -2.21 -8.63
C ARG A 76 -4.40 -3.14 -9.04
N ASN A 77 -4.69 -4.17 -9.84
CA ASN A 77 -3.68 -5.11 -10.33
C ASN A 77 -2.61 -4.43 -11.19
N ASN A 78 -3.01 -3.51 -12.08
CA ASN A 78 -2.07 -2.75 -12.90
C ASN A 78 -1.11 -1.91 -12.05
N LEU A 79 -1.63 -1.23 -11.03
CA LEU A 79 -0.80 -0.44 -10.11
C LEU A 79 0.14 -1.33 -9.29
N LYS A 80 -0.35 -2.44 -8.75
CA LYS A 80 0.48 -3.41 -8.01
C LYS A 80 1.63 -3.95 -8.85
N LYS A 81 1.38 -4.26 -10.13
CA LYS A 81 2.43 -4.69 -11.07
C LYS A 81 3.51 -3.62 -11.27
N LYS A 82 3.14 -2.34 -11.35
CA LYS A 82 4.10 -1.23 -11.52
C LYS A 82 5.09 -1.11 -10.37
N VAL A 83 4.68 -1.49 -9.17
CA VAL A 83 5.50 -1.46 -7.96
C VAL A 83 5.97 -2.86 -7.53
N SER A 84 5.95 -3.85 -8.43
CA SER A 84 6.39 -5.21 -8.12
C SER A 84 5.74 -5.83 -6.87
N LEU A 85 4.45 -5.53 -6.61
CA LEU A 85 3.64 -6.09 -5.53
C LEU A 85 2.51 -7.01 -6.06
N PHE A 86 2.66 -7.54 -7.27
CA PHE A 86 1.70 -8.44 -7.90
C PHE A 86 2.34 -9.81 -8.18
#